data_AF-A0A5C5ZWX3-F1
#
_entry.id   AF-A0A5C5ZWX3-F1
#
_cell.length_a   1.000
_cell.length_b   1.000
_cell.length_c   1.000
_cell.angle_alpha   90.00
_cell.angle_beta   90.00
_cell.angle_gamma   90.00
#
_symmetry.space_group_name_H-M   'P 1'
#
loop_
_entity.id
_entity.type
_entity.pdbx_description
1 polymer ?
#
loop_
_entity_poly.entity_id
_entity_poly.type
_entity_poly.pdbx_seq_one_letter_code
_entity_poly.pdbx_strand_id
1 'polypeptide(L)'
;MSLSETEIAQLLKLLRRTEDRELNCEQCLALVAEFAESHLAGKSIPAGLQAIEQHLAVCGECLEEYEALRLTLDGLRGGRDA
;
A
#
# COMPACT_ATOMS: atom_id res chain seq x y z
N MET A 1 23.64 23.07 0.97
CA MET A 1 22.51 22.60 1.79
C MET A 1 22.97 21.35 2.53
N SER A 2 22.77 21.30 3.84
CA SER A 2 23.05 20.12 4.67
C SER A 2 21.73 19.58 5.22
N LEU A 3 21.51 18.27 5.08
CA LEU A 3 20.33 17.60 5.66
C LEU A 3 20.48 17.53 7.19
N SER A 4 19.37 17.69 7.89
CA SER A 4 19.26 17.43 9.32
C SER A 4 19.34 15.93 9.63
N GLU A 5 19.62 15.58 10.88
CA GLU A 5 19.65 14.18 11.33
C GLU A 5 18.31 13.46 11.08
N THR A 6 17.19 14.16 11.24
CA THR A 6 15.85 13.64 10.98
C THR A 6 15.66 13.29 9.51
N GLU A 7 16.04 14.19 8.60
CA GLU A 7 15.94 13.98 7.16
C GLU A 7 16.86 12.83 6.72
N ILE A 8 18.06 12.72 7.29
CA ILE A 8 18.97 11.59 7.06
C ILE A 8 18.34 10.28 7.53
N ALA A 9 17.74 10.26 8.72
CA ALA A 9 17.08 9.07 9.24
C ALA A 9 15.87 8.65 8.40
N GLN A 10 15.11 9.60 7.87
CA GLN A 10 14.01 9.35 6.95
C GLN A 10 14.52 8.79 5.61
N LEU A 11 15.55 9.38 5.04
CA LEU A 11 16.16 8.89 3.80
C LEU A 11 16.69 7.47 3.97
N LEU A 12 17.39 7.17 5.07
CA LEU A 12 17.86 5.82 5.38
C LEU A 12 16.70 4.82 5.56
N LYS A 13 15.55 5.25 6.09
CA LYS A 13 14.35 4.39 6.16
C LYS A 13 13.80 4.07 4.78
N LEU A 14 13.74 5.05 3.87
CA LEU A 14 13.26 4.85 2.51
C LEU A 14 14.21 3.94 1.72
N LEU A 15 15.52 4.15 1.82
CA LEU A 15 16.53 3.29 1.18
C LEU A 15 16.48 1.85 1.66
N ARG A 16 16.13 1.58 2.93
CA ARG A 16 15.96 0.21 3.43
C ARG A 16 14.70 -0.49 2.93
N ARG A 17 13.76 0.25 2.35
CA ARG A 17 12.50 -0.28 1.82
C ARG A 17 12.58 -0.55 0.32
N THR A 18 13.71 -0.25 -0.31
CA THR A 18 13.88 -0.52 -1.74
C THR A 18 14.09 -2.01 -1.98
N GLU A 19 13.52 -2.52 -3.07
CA GLU A 19 13.64 -3.92 -3.48
C GLU A 19 14.14 -4.03 -4.94
N ASP A 20 14.68 -5.19 -5.32
CA ASP A 20 15.14 -5.42 -6.71
C ASP A 20 13.99 -5.33 -7.73
N ARG A 21 12.75 -5.57 -7.27
CA ARG A 21 11.53 -5.48 -8.07
C ARG A 21 10.47 -4.72 -7.30
N GLU A 22 10.16 -3.54 -7.81
CA GLU A 22 9.16 -2.64 -7.24
C GLU A 22 8.04 -2.39 -8.24
N LEU A 23 6.85 -2.12 -7.71
CA LEU A 23 5.78 -1.57 -8.52
C LEU A 23 5.97 -0.07 -8.67
N ASN A 24 5.63 0.47 -9.82
CA ASN A 24 5.33 1.90 -9.94
C ASN A 24 3.88 2.17 -9.52
N CYS A 25 3.50 3.46 -9.42
CA CYS A 25 2.16 3.85 -8.98
C CYS A 25 1.06 3.25 -9.88
N GLU A 26 1.24 3.27 -11.21
CA GLU A 26 0.25 2.72 -12.15
C GLU A 26 0.02 1.21 -11.95
N GLN A 27 1.09 0.45 -11.77
CA GLN A 27 1.03 -0.99 -11.50
C GLN A 27 0.40 -1.29 -10.14
N CYS A 28 0.69 -0.47 -9.13
CA CYS A 28 0.06 -0.56 -7.81
C CYS A 28 -1.46 -0.34 -7.94
N LEU A 29 -1.88 0.76 -8.56
CA LEU A 29 -3.30 1.10 -8.72
C LEU A 29 -4.07 0.10 -9.60
N ALA A 30 -3.42 -0.54 -10.57
CA ALA A 30 -4.04 -1.60 -11.36
C ALA A 30 -4.42 -2.84 -10.52
N LEU A 31 -3.74 -3.08 -9.39
CA LEU A 31 -3.91 -4.28 -8.55
C LEU A 31 -4.48 -3.97 -7.15
N VAL A 32 -4.57 -2.70 -6.76
CA VAL A 32 -4.93 -2.27 -5.40
C VAL A 32 -6.33 -2.73 -4.97
N ALA A 33 -7.26 -2.87 -5.91
CA ALA A 33 -8.60 -3.36 -5.63
C ALA A 33 -8.60 -4.85 -5.24
N GLU A 34 -7.89 -5.70 -5.98
CA GLU A 34 -7.74 -7.13 -5.66
C GLU A 34 -7.06 -7.33 -4.31
N PHE A 35 -6.04 -6.51 -4.04
CA PHE A 35 -5.36 -6.48 -2.75
C PHE A 35 -6.30 -6.09 -1.60
N ALA A 36 -7.08 -5.01 -1.76
CA ALA A 36 -8.01 -4.54 -0.74
C ALA A 36 -9.11 -5.57 -0.41
N GLU A 37 -9.67 -6.22 -1.43
CA GLU A 37 -10.67 -7.27 -1.24
C GLU A 37 -10.11 -8.51 -0.55
N SER A 38 -8.90 -8.93 -0.95
CA SER A 38 -8.21 -10.07 -0.34
C SER A 38 -7.89 -9.80 1.13
N HIS A 39 -7.41 -8.59 1.42
CA HIS A 39 -7.11 -8.12 2.78
C HIS A 39 -8.38 -8.09 3.65
N LEU A 40 -9.49 -7.51 3.15
CA LEU A 40 -10.78 -7.49 3.86
C LEU A 40 -11.41 -8.87 4.04
N ALA A 41 -11.12 -9.82 3.15
CA ALA A 41 -11.58 -11.20 3.30
C ALA A 41 -10.75 -12.02 4.30
N GLY A 42 -9.69 -11.45 4.89
CA GLY A 42 -8.75 -12.17 5.77
C GLY A 42 -8.03 -13.31 5.05
N LYS A 43 -7.95 -13.27 3.72
CA LYS A 43 -7.25 -14.29 2.94
C LYS A 43 -5.75 -14.01 2.99
N SER A 44 -4.96 -15.07 2.89
CA SER A 44 -3.52 -14.92 2.69
C SER A 44 -3.28 -14.12 1.41
N ILE A 45 -2.48 -13.07 1.51
CA ILE A 45 -2.15 -12.23 0.37
C ILE A 45 -1.28 -13.05 -0.60
N PRO A 46 -1.70 -13.22 -1.86
CA PRO A 46 -0.90 -13.92 -2.87
C PRO A 46 0.50 -13.31 -2.96
N ALA A 47 1.52 -14.14 -3.20
CA ALA A 47 2.90 -13.67 -3.39
C ALA A 47 3.01 -12.56 -4.46
N GLY A 48 2.14 -12.58 -5.48
CA GLY A 48 2.08 -11.55 -6.51
C GLY A 48 1.60 -10.18 -6.03
N LEU A 49 0.90 -10.11 -4.89
CA LEU A 49 0.39 -8.86 -4.30
C LEU A 49 1.27 -8.34 -3.15
N GLN A 50 2.29 -9.07 -2.72
CA GLN A 50 3.23 -8.60 -1.68
C GLN A 50 3.98 -7.32 -2.09
N ALA A 51 4.24 -7.15 -3.39
CA ALA A 51 4.90 -5.93 -3.90
C ALA A 51 4.03 -4.67 -3.71
N ILE A 52 2.71 -4.81 -3.52
CA ILE A 52 1.82 -3.70 -3.19
C ILE A 52 2.08 -3.23 -1.76
N GLU A 53 2.25 -4.13 -0.79
CA GLU A 53 2.57 -3.75 0.60
C GLU A 53 3.85 -2.93 0.68
N GLN A 54 4.87 -3.32 -0.09
CA GLN A 54 6.12 -2.57 -0.21
C GLN A 54 5.85 -1.17 -0.79
N HIS A 55 5.12 -1.08 -1.89
CA HIS A 55 4.85 0.20 -2.54
C HIS A 55 4.03 1.14 -1.64
N LEU A 56 2.98 0.64 -0.97
CA LEU A 56 2.16 1.42 -0.04
C LEU A 56 2.97 1.88 1.19
N ALA A 57 4.03 1.17 1.57
CA ALA A 57 4.94 1.60 2.63
C ALA A 57 5.87 2.73 2.18
N VAL A 58 6.04 2.99 0.89
CA VAL A 58 6.96 4.00 0.35
C VAL A 58 6.20 5.20 -0.24
N CYS A 59 5.07 4.96 -0.90
CA CYS A 59 4.28 5.96 -1.62
C CYS A 59 3.05 6.38 -0.81
N GLY A 60 3.07 7.60 -0.27
CA GLY A 60 1.95 8.14 0.52
C GLY A 60 0.66 8.29 -0.29
N GLU A 61 0.75 8.71 -1.56
CA GLU A 61 -0.42 8.89 -2.43
C GLU A 61 -1.15 7.57 -2.67
N CYS A 62 -0.41 6.50 -3.00
CA CYS A 62 -1.01 5.17 -3.20
C CYS A 62 -1.59 4.61 -1.89
N LEU A 63 -0.97 4.91 -0.74
CA LEU A 63 -1.51 4.54 0.57
C LEU A 63 -2.87 5.20 0.83
N GLU A 64 -2.98 6.51 0.56
CA GLU A 64 -4.24 7.25 0.71
C GLU A 64 -5.34 6.67 -0.18
N GLU A 65 -5.04 6.37 -1.45
CA GLU A 65 -6.02 5.75 -2.36
C GLU A 65 -6.45 4.35 -1.90
N TYR A 66 -5.50 3.53 -1.43
CA TYR A 66 -5.80 2.22 -0.85
C TYR A 66 -6.72 2.33 0.37
N GLU A 67 -6.42 3.24 1.29
CA GLU A 67 -7.21 3.42 2.51
C GLU A 67 -8.64 3.88 2.20
N ALA A 68 -8.79 4.84 1.28
CA ALA A 68 -10.09 5.30 0.81
C ALA A 68 -10.92 4.17 0.17
N LEU A 69 -10.28 3.35 -0.67
CA LEU A 69 -10.91 2.18 -1.27
C LEU A 69 -11.32 1.15 -0.20
N ARG A 70 -10.41 0.81 0.72
CA ARG A 70 -10.66 -0.17 1.79
C ARG A 70 -11.84 0.26 2.68
N LEU A 71 -11.89 1.52 3.08
CA LEU A 71 -12.99 2.07 3.89
C LEU A 71 -14.33 1.97 3.16
N THR A 72 -14.34 2.28 1.86
CA THR A 72 -15.55 2.19 1.04
C THR A 72 -16.02 0.74 0.90
N LEU A 73 -15.11 -0.19 0.62
CA LEU A 73 -15.43 -1.62 0.50
C LEU A 73 -15.93 -2.21 1.82
N ASP A 74 -15.35 -1.82 2.94
CA ASP A 74 -15.77 -2.25 4.28
C ASP A 74 -17.19 -1.78 4.61
N GLY A 75 -17.49 -0.50 4.36
CA GLY A 75 -18.84 0.06 4.51
C GLY A 75 -19.89 -0.65 3.63
N LEU A 76 -19.53 -0.99 2.38
CA LEU A 76 -20.42 -1.75 1.48
C LEU A 76 -20.64 -3.20 1.94
N ARG A 77 -19.72 -3.80 2.71
CA ARG A 77 -19.90 -5.14 3.30
C ARG A 77 -20.86 -5.07 4.49
N GLY A 78 -20.67 -4.11 5.39
CA GLY A 78 -21.57 -3.91 6.54
C GLY A 78 -23.02 -3.53 6.17
N GLY A 79 -23.22 -2.87 5.02
CA GLY A 79 -24.56 -2.51 4.53
C GLY A 79 -25.31 -3.61 3.76
N ARG A 80 -24.69 -4.78 3.51
CA ARG A 80 -25.35 -5.91 2.83
C ARG A 80 -26.05 -6.89 3.77
N ASP A 81 -25.84 -6.73 5.08
CA ASP A 81 -26.41 -7.57 6.14
C ASP A 81 -27.49 -6.82 6.97
N ALA A 82 -27.92 -5.63 6.54
CA ALA A 82 -28.91 -4.78 7.22
C ALA A 82 -30.21 -4.61 6.41
#